data_AF-A0A3B0VR31-F1
#
_entry.id   AF-A0A3B0VR31-F1
#
_cell.length_a   1.000
_cell.length_b   1.000
_cell.length_c   1.000
_cell.angle_alpha   90.00
_cell.angle_beta   90.00
_cell.angle_gamma   90.00
#
_symmetry.space_group_name_H-M   'P 1'
#
loop_
_entity.id
_entity.type
_entity.pdbx_description
1 polymer ?
#
loop_
_entity_poly.entity_id
_entity_poly.type
_entity_poly.pdbx_seq_one_letter_code
_entity_poly.pdbx_strand_id
1 'polypeptide(L)'
;MMRIMIIAAILSAATNLLFMIMVDMDKSLVFLTFMISTDNLSQGMALTAFVGFLSLLVNRQFTAVQYAMFSSVMTLFPKILGGYSGGMVEQMGYANFYLMTAVIGIPVVLMLIYAVKINAFVFTQNNTSKTTDDTT
;
A
#
# COMPACT_ATOMS: atom_id res chain seq x y z
N MET A 1 6.54 11.08 5.74
CA MET A 1 5.71 10.36 4.75
C MET A 1 6.10 8.90 4.54
N MET A 2 7.35 8.57 4.20
CA MET A 2 7.72 7.16 3.91
C MET A 2 7.44 6.14 5.05
N ARG A 3 7.58 6.54 6.33
CA ARG A 3 7.23 5.67 7.47
C ARG A 3 5.74 5.31 7.54
N ILE A 4 4.87 6.23 7.14
CA ILE A 4 3.41 6.03 7.13
C ILE A 4 3.02 5.06 6.02
N MET A 5 3.69 5.10 4.87
CA MET A 5 3.47 4.13 3.77
C MET A 5 3.80 2.70 4.20
N ILE A 6 4.89 2.49 4.95
CA ILE A 6 5.25 1.17 5.47
C ILE A 6 4.19 0.67 6.48
N ILE A 7 3.77 1.54 7.42
CA ILE A 7 2.74 1.17 8.40
C ILE A 7 1.43 0.80 7.71
N ALA A 8 0.99 1.59 6.72
CA ALA A 8 -0.23 1.29 5.97
C ALA A 8 -0.12 -0.03 5.17
N ALA A 9 1.04 -0.31 4.57
CA ALA A 9 1.28 -1.56 3.85
C ALA A 9 1.28 -2.79 4.79
N ILE A 10 1.92 -2.67 5.95
CA ILE A 10 1.90 -3.73 6.97
C ILE A 10 0.48 -3.94 7.50
N LEU A 11 -0.26 -2.87 7.77
CA LEU A 11 -1.62 -2.95 8.27
C LEU A 11 -2.57 -3.59 7.26
N SER A 12 -2.42 -3.28 5.96
CA SER A 12 -3.18 -3.93 4.87
C SER A 12 -2.83 -5.41 4.70
N ALA A 13 -1.56 -5.80 4.87
CA ALA A 13 -1.20 -7.22 4.87
C ALA A 13 -1.78 -7.96 6.09
N ALA A 14 -1.79 -7.31 7.26
CA ALA A 14 -2.36 -7.86 8.47
C ALA A 14 -3.88 -8.06 8.39
N THR A 15 -4.61 -7.13 7.77
CA THR A 15 -6.07 -7.27 7.57
C THR A 15 -6.42 -8.43 6.64
N ASN A 16 -5.64 -8.66 5.58
CA ASN A 16 -5.78 -9.84 4.73
C ASN A 16 -5.59 -11.17 5.51
N LEU A 17 -4.65 -11.21 6.45
CA LEU A 17 -4.43 -12.39 7.29
C LEU A 17 -5.58 -12.62 8.28
N LEU A 18 -6.15 -11.54 8.81
CA LEU A 18 -7.34 -11.61 9.66
C LEU A 18 -8.57 -12.12 8.90
N PHE A 19 -8.74 -11.73 7.63
CA PHE A 19 -9.81 -12.26 6.77
C PHE A 19 -9.66 -13.76 6.50
N MET A 20 -8.43 -14.27 6.37
CA MET A 20 -8.17 -15.71 6.27
C MET A 20 -8.65 -16.45 7.53
N ILE A 21 -8.27 -15.98 8.73
CA ILE A 21 -8.64 -16.61 10.01
C ILE A 21 -10.16 -16.59 10.23
N MET A 22 -10.84 -15.56 9.72
CA MET A 22 -12.29 -15.44 9.83
C MET A 22 -13.05 -16.54 9.05
N VAL A 23 -12.43 -17.20 8.07
CA VAL A 23 -13.08 -18.28 7.30
C VAL A 23 -13.47 -19.47 8.19
N ASP A 24 -12.71 -19.72 9.26
CA ASP A 24 -12.92 -20.83 10.19
C ASP A 24 -13.71 -20.44 11.45
N MET A 25 -14.04 -19.16 11.63
CA MET A 25 -14.80 -18.65 12.79
C MET A 25 -16.31 -18.58 12.50
N ASP A 26 -17.12 -18.77 13.54
CA ASP A 26 -18.58 -18.62 13.45
C ASP A 26 -18.97 -17.22 12.95
N LYS A 27 -19.95 -17.16 12.02
CA LYS A 27 -20.35 -15.93 11.31
C LYS A 27 -20.95 -14.90 12.28
N SER A 28 -20.09 -14.07 12.88
CA SER A 28 -20.49 -12.91 13.69
C SER A 28 -20.43 -11.63 12.86
N LEU A 29 -21.59 -10.99 12.67
CA LEU A 29 -21.70 -9.69 11.99
C LEU A 29 -20.86 -8.59 12.66
N VAL A 30 -20.71 -8.65 13.98
CA VAL A 30 -19.92 -7.67 14.76
C VAL A 30 -18.44 -7.78 14.39
N PHE A 31 -17.91 -9.00 14.32
CA PHE A 31 -16.51 -9.23 13.98
C PHE A 31 -16.21 -8.86 12.52
N LEU A 32 -17.10 -9.21 11.59
CA LEU A 32 -17.01 -8.82 10.19
C LEU A 32 -16.97 -7.28 10.03
N THR A 33 -17.86 -6.57 10.72
CA THR A 33 -17.95 -5.11 10.65
C THR A 33 -16.67 -4.46 11.19
N PHE A 34 -16.13 -4.97 12.29
CA PHE A 34 -14.88 -4.48 12.88
C PHE A 34 -13.68 -4.68 11.93
N MET A 35 -13.60 -5.85 11.29
CA MET A 35 -12.57 -6.16 10.30
C MET A 35 -12.63 -5.25 9.08
N ILE A 36 -13.81 -5.13 8.45
CA ILE A 36 -13.99 -4.23 7.30
C ILE A 36 -13.69 -2.78 7.67
N SER A 37 -14.06 -2.34 8.88
CA SER A 37 -13.77 -0.99 9.34
C SER A 37 -12.27 -0.74 9.52
N THR A 38 -11.56 -1.71 10.08
CA THR A 38 -10.09 -1.67 10.25
C THR A 38 -9.38 -1.69 8.90
N ASP A 39 -9.88 -2.49 7.95
CA ASP A 39 -9.36 -2.55 6.60
C ASP A 39 -9.56 -1.24 5.83
N ASN A 40 -10.76 -0.65 5.88
CA ASN A 40 -11.05 0.64 5.27
C ASN A 40 -10.18 1.76 5.84
N LEU A 41 -9.90 1.73 7.14
CA LEU A 41 -8.98 2.68 7.78
C LEU A 41 -7.55 2.52 7.22
N SER A 42 -7.09 1.30 7.05
CA SER A 42 -5.79 0.98 6.44
C SER A 42 -5.71 1.47 4.99
N GLN A 43 -6.75 1.21 4.20
CA GLN A 43 -6.85 1.68 2.81
C GLN A 43 -6.82 3.22 2.73
N GLY A 44 -7.54 3.90 3.63
CA GLY A 44 -7.51 5.37 3.72
C GLY A 44 -6.11 5.91 4.03
N MET A 45 -5.39 5.30 4.98
CA MET A 45 -4.01 5.67 5.30
C MET A 45 -3.06 5.43 4.11
N ALA A 46 -3.20 4.31 3.40
CA ALA A 46 -2.40 4.00 2.23
C ALA A 46 -2.62 5.04 1.11
N LEU A 47 -3.87 5.42 0.86
CA LEU A 47 -4.25 6.42 -0.14
C LEU A 47 -3.67 7.80 0.18
N THR A 48 -3.82 8.28 1.42
CA THR A 48 -3.26 9.57 1.86
C THR A 48 -1.74 9.58 1.74
N ALA A 49 -1.07 8.50 2.13
CA ALA A 49 0.39 8.39 2.05
C ALA A 49 0.88 8.35 0.59
N PHE A 50 0.15 7.68 -0.31
CA PHE A 50 0.45 7.64 -1.74
C PHE A 50 0.28 9.00 -2.42
N VAL A 51 -0.80 9.73 -2.14
CA VAL A 51 -0.98 11.10 -2.67
C VAL A 51 0.13 12.02 -2.16
N GLY A 52 0.51 11.88 -0.88
CA GLY A 52 1.67 12.58 -0.31
C GLY A 52 3.00 12.22 -0.99
N PHE A 53 3.18 10.98 -1.43
CA PHE A 53 4.33 10.55 -2.22
C PHE A 53 4.33 11.17 -3.62
N LEU A 54 3.19 11.17 -4.33
CA LEU A 54 3.09 11.85 -5.64
C LEU A 54 3.43 13.34 -5.54
N SER A 55 3.03 14.01 -4.45
CA SER A 55 3.40 15.41 -4.20
C SER A 55 4.91 15.65 -4.10
N LEU A 56 5.72 14.62 -3.82
CA LEU A 56 7.19 14.69 -3.83
C LEU A 56 7.78 14.47 -5.23
N LEU A 57 7.03 13.88 -6.16
CA LEU A 57 7.50 13.55 -7.53
C LEU A 57 7.02 14.54 -8.61
N VAL A 58 5.93 15.28 -8.38
CA VAL A 58 5.36 16.17 -9.40
C VAL A 58 6.11 17.50 -9.46
N ASN A 59 6.81 17.73 -10.58
CA ASN A 59 7.22 19.07 -11.05
C ASN A 59 6.04 19.71 -11.82
N ARG A 60 5.78 21.00 -11.59
CA ARG A 60 4.51 21.73 -11.87
C ARG A 60 4.08 21.86 -13.35
N GLN A 61 4.80 21.30 -14.33
CA GLN A 61 4.67 21.68 -15.74
C GLN A 61 3.77 20.78 -16.63
N PHE A 62 3.40 19.56 -16.24
CA PHE A 62 2.52 18.66 -17.05
C PHE A 62 1.46 17.90 -16.23
N THR A 63 0.75 18.61 -15.36
CA THR A 63 -0.03 18.01 -14.25
C THR A 63 -1.39 17.41 -14.62
N ALA A 64 -2.09 17.90 -15.66
CA ALA A 64 -3.47 17.49 -15.94
C ALA A 64 -3.59 16.03 -16.46
N VAL A 65 -2.77 15.65 -17.45
CA VAL A 65 -2.83 14.31 -18.06
C VAL A 65 -2.27 13.24 -17.12
N GLN A 66 -1.20 13.55 -16.38
CA GLN A 66 -0.61 12.62 -15.41
C GLN A 66 -1.57 12.34 -14.25
N TYR A 67 -2.23 13.39 -13.71
CA TYR A 67 -3.23 13.20 -12.66
C TYR A 67 -4.44 12.39 -13.14
N ALA A 68 -4.90 12.61 -14.37
CA ALA A 68 -5.98 11.82 -14.97
C ALA A 68 -5.58 10.35 -15.15
N MET A 69 -4.38 10.08 -15.71
CA MET A 69 -3.85 8.72 -15.85
C MET A 69 -3.71 8.02 -14.50
N PHE A 70 -3.09 8.66 -13.50
CA PHE A 70 -2.94 8.07 -12.17
C PHE A 70 -4.29 7.85 -11.49
N SER A 71 -5.24 8.78 -11.61
CA SER A 71 -6.60 8.64 -11.08
C SER A 71 -7.36 7.49 -11.75
N SER A 72 -7.26 7.36 -13.07
CA SER A 72 -7.83 6.24 -13.82
C SER A 72 -7.22 4.91 -13.38
N VAL A 73 -5.90 4.83 -13.23
CA VAL A 73 -5.24 3.62 -12.73
C VAL A 73 -5.66 3.30 -11.29
N MET A 74 -5.70 4.30 -10.40
CA MET A 74 -6.13 4.12 -9.00
C MET A 74 -7.57 3.65 -8.87
N THR A 75 -8.46 4.02 -9.79
CA THR A 75 -9.88 3.68 -9.71
C THR A 75 -10.24 2.42 -10.50
N LEU A 76 -9.65 2.23 -11.67
CA LEU A 76 -9.99 1.13 -12.57
C LEU A 76 -9.27 -0.16 -12.18
N PHE A 77 -7.99 -0.09 -11.84
CA PHE A 77 -7.18 -1.28 -11.57
C PHE A 77 -7.72 -2.11 -10.40
N PRO A 78 -8.07 -1.52 -9.23
CA PRO A 78 -8.64 -2.28 -8.13
C PRO A 78 -10.02 -2.86 -8.46
N LYS A 79 -10.82 -2.15 -9.27
CA LYS A 79 -12.15 -2.62 -9.70
C LYS A 79 -12.09 -3.84 -10.61
N ILE A 80 -11.13 -3.88 -11.53
CA ILE A 80 -10.94 -5.03 -12.43
C ILE A 80 -10.54 -6.26 -11.61
N LEU A 81 -9.56 -6.09 -10.71
CA LEU A 81 -9.11 -7.19 -9.83
C LEU A 81 -10.22 -7.67 -8.89
N GLY A 82 -10.99 -6.75 -8.30
CA GLY A 82 -12.15 -7.08 -7.46
C GLY A 82 -13.32 -7.69 -8.23
N GLY A 83 -13.45 -7.41 -9.53
CA GLY A 83 -14.43 -8.07 -10.39
C GLY A 83 -14.05 -9.52 -10.73
N TYR A 84 -12.76 -9.77 -10.96
CA TYR A 84 -12.25 -11.12 -11.25
C TYR A 84 -12.11 -12.00 -10.01
N SER A 85 -11.91 -11.39 -8.83
CA SER A 85 -11.72 -12.13 -7.57
C SER A 85 -12.89 -13.04 -7.20
N GLY A 86 -14.13 -12.69 -7.56
CA GLY A 86 -15.30 -13.54 -7.29
C GLY A 86 -15.19 -14.93 -7.92
N GLY A 87 -14.83 -14.99 -9.21
CA GLY A 87 -14.64 -16.25 -9.92
C GLY A 87 -13.40 -17.04 -9.46
N MET A 88 -12.41 -16.35 -8.87
CA MET A 88 -11.28 -17.02 -8.22
C MET A 88 -11.74 -17.65 -6.90
N VAL A 89 -12.41 -16.90 -6.03
CA VAL A 89 -12.87 -17.41 -4.73
C VAL A 89 -13.81 -18.60 -4.88
N GLU A 90 -14.65 -18.63 -5.91
CA GLU A 90 -15.51 -19.79 -6.22
C GLU A 90 -14.71 -21.08 -6.50
N GLN A 91 -13.50 -20.99 -7.03
CA GLN A 91 -12.67 -22.14 -7.40
C GLN A 91 -11.66 -22.54 -6.32
N MET A 92 -11.07 -21.58 -5.59
CA MET A 92 -9.99 -21.82 -4.60
C MET A 92 -10.43 -21.64 -3.14
N GLY A 93 -11.61 -21.10 -2.90
CA GLY A 93 -12.14 -20.79 -1.56
C GLY A 93 -11.58 -19.51 -0.96
N TYR A 94 -12.28 -18.96 0.03
CA TYR A 94 -11.93 -17.69 0.69
C TYR A 94 -10.57 -17.75 1.40
N ALA A 95 -10.24 -18.87 2.07
CA ALA A 95 -8.99 -18.99 2.84
C ALA A 95 -7.75 -18.87 1.94
N ASN A 96 -7.70 -19.62 0.84
CA ASN A 96 -6.58 -19.58 -0.10
C ASN A 96 -6.49 -18.24 -0.83
N PHE A 97 -7.64 -17.61 -1.14
CA PHE A 97 -7.66 -16.29 -1.78
C PHE A 97 -7.03 -15.21 -0.88
N TYR A 98 -7.44 -15.15 0.39
CA TYR A 98 -6.87 -14.18 1.34
C TYR A 98 -5.40 -14.46 1.65
N LEU A 99 -5.00 -15.74 1.74
CA LEU A 99 -3.59 -16.12 1.89
C LEU A 99 -2.76 -15.65 0.68
N MET A 100 -3.22 -15.91 -0.54
CA MET A 100 -2.52 -15.47 -1.75
C MET A 100 -2.37 -13.95 -1.79
N THR A 101 -3.42 -13.23 -1.40
CA THR A 101 -3.43 -11.76 -1.33
C THR A 101 -2.45 -11.24 -0.26
N ALA A 102 -2.37 -11.90 0.90
CA ALA A 102 -1.41 -11.58 1.94
C ALA A 102 0.05 -11.82 1.49
N VAL A 103 0.30 -12.93 0.78
CA VAL A 103 1.63 -13.25 0.22
C VAL A 103 2.06 -12.22 -0.83
N ILE A 104 1.13 -11.76 -1.68
CA ILE A 104 1.38 -10.68 -2.64
C ILE A 104 1.74 -9.36 -1.93
N GLY A 105 1.26 -9.14 -0.70
CA GLY A 105 1.64 -7.98 0.12
C GLY A 105 3.10 -7.97 0.55
N ILE A 106 3.76 -9.13 0.66
CA ILE A 106 5.16 -9.26 1.10
C ILE A 106 6.14 -8.52 0.16
N PRO A 107 6.16 -8.77 -1.18
CA PRO A 107 7.05 -8.05 -2.08
C PRO A 107 6.78 -6.55 -2.11
N VAL A 108 5.53 -6.12 -1.88
CA VAL A 108 5.18 -4.69 -1.79
C VAL A 108 5.85 -4.05 -0.57
N VAL A 109 5.76 -4.68 0.61
CA VAL A 109 6.42 -4.20 1.83
C VAL A 109 7.94 -4.20 1.66
N LEU A 110 8.52 -5.23 1.05
CA LEU A 110 9.96 -5.31 0.77
C LEU A 110 10.43 -4.19 -0.17
N MET A 111 9.70 -3.91 -1.24
CA MET A 111 10.01 -2.79 -2.13
C MET A 111 9.94 -1.44 -1.41
N LEU A 112 8.95 -1.23 -0.54
CA LEU A 112 8.85 0.00 0.25
C LEU A 112 10.03 0.15 1.21
N ILE A 113 10.42 -0.91 1.92
CA ILE A 113 11.59 -0.89 2.80
C ILE A 113 12.86 -0.56 2.00
N TYR A 114 13.03 -1.16 0.83
CA TYR A 114 14.16 -0.89 -0.05
C TYR A 114 14.19 0.57 -0.53
N ALA A 115 13.03 1.12 -0.93
CA ALA A 115 12.90 2.52 -1.33
C ALA A 115 13.22 3.49 -0.18
N VAL A 116 12.82 3.18 1.06
CA VAL A 116 13.19 3.98 2.24
C VAL A 116 14.70 3.92 2.49
N LYS A 117 15.31 2.74 2.38
CA LYS A 117 16.75 2.57 2.56
C LYS A 117 17.57 3.38 1.56
N ILE A 118 17.17 3.40 0.29
CA ILE A 118 17.81 4.22 -0.75
C ILE A 118 17.68 5.71 -0.42
N ASN A 119 16.48 6.18 -0.09
CA ASN A 119 16.29 7.61 0.20
C ASN A 119 17.06 8.06 1.46
N ALA A 120 17.18 7.20 2.47
CA ALA A 120 18.00 7.47 3.66
C ALA A 120 19.50 7.53 3.32
N PHE A 121 19.96 6.67 2.40
CA PHE A 121 21.34 6.68 1.91
C PHE A 121 21.66 7.96 1.13
N VAL A 122 20.76 8.39 0.22
CA VAL A 122 20.93 9.62 -0.57
C VAL A 122 20.95 10.87 0.30
N PHE A 123 20.07 10.97 1.30
CA PHE A 123 20.05 12.11 2.24
C PHE A 123 21.34 12.23 3.08
N THR A 124 21.93 11.09 3.45
CA THR A 124 23.19 11.06 4.21
C THR A 124 24.34 11.58 3.38
N GLN A 125 24.41 11.23 2.08
CA GLN A 125 25.51 11.66 1.21
C GLN A 125 25.46 13.16 0.87
N ASN A 126 24.26 13.72 0.65
CA ASN A 126 24.07 15.15 0.38
C ASN A 126 24.47 16.07 1.55
N ASN A 127 24.45 15.57 2.79
CA ASN A 127 24.86 16.34 3.97
C ASN A 127 26.37 16.25 4.25
N THR A 128 27.05 15.19 3.80
CA THR A 128 28.51 15.04 3.94
C THR A 128 29.30 15.83 2.89
N SER A 129 28.76 16.06 1.68
CA SER A 129 29.44 16.87 0.65
C SER A 129 29.40 18.37 0.97
N LYS A 130 28.31 18.86 1.58
CA LYS A 130 28.19 20.26 2.03
C LYS A 130 29.14 20.62 3.16
N THR A 131 29.55 19.66 4.00
CA THR A 131 30.46 19.95 5.12
C THR A 131 31.92 20.05 4.70
N THR A 132 32.29 19.51 3.55
CA THR A 132 33.65 19.62 2.99
C THR A 132 33.89 20.91 2.19
N ASP A 133 32.86 21.50 1.58
CA ASP A 133 32.99 22.76 0.82
C ASP A 133 33.00 24.04 1.70
N ASP A 134 32.42 24.00 2.91
CA ASP A 134 32.38 25.17 3.83
C ASP A 134 33.67 25.33 4.68
N THR A 135 34.67 24.45 4.50
CA THR A 135 35.93 24.45 5.31
C THR A 135 37.20 24.77 4.52
N THR A 136 37.10 25.13 3.25
CA THR A 136 38.21 25.61 2.40
C THR A 136 37.87 26.97 1.80
#